data_AF-A0A919U8L0-F1
#
_entry.id   AF-A0A919U8L0-F1
#
_cell.length_a   1.000
_cell.length_b   1.000
_cell.length_c   1.000
_cell.angle_alpha   90.00
_cell.angle_beta   90.00
_cell.angle_gamma   90.00
#
_symmetry.space_group_name_H-M   'P 1'
#
loop_
_entity.id
_entity.type
_entity.pdbx_description
1 polymer ?
#
loop_
_entity_poly.entity_id
_entity_poly.type
_entity_poly.pdbx_seq_one_letter_code
_entity_poly.pdbx_strand_id
1 'polypeptide(L)'
;MATYAEWDGLYEAAYDTPGDLSGLACPNCGHHALRLVYTGDLDQMIGWGTFSCDNCRQGISVSRAVVPEGAILRDRHLPLEQREPRTPGDVQLVPPE
;
A
#
# COMPACT_ATOMS: atom_id res chain seq x y z
N MET A 1 -15.59 -4.16 -9.92
CA MET A 1 -14.33 -3.62 -9.37
C MET A 1 -14.67 -3.00 -8.04
N ALA A 2 -13.84 -3.23 -7.03
CA ALA A 2 -14.03 -2.59 -5.73
C ALA A 2 -13.86 -1.06 -5.84
N THR A 3 -14.61 -0.31 -5.05
CA THR A 3 -14.55 1.16 -4.98
C THR A 3 -13.35 1.62 -4.17
N TYR A 4 -13.00 2.91 -4.27
CA TYR A 4 -11.95 3.47 -3.41
C TYR A 4 -12.29 3.32 -1.93
N ALA A 5 -13.55 3.55 -1.53
CA ALA A 5 -13.99 3.41 -0.15
C ALA A 5 -13.83 1.98 0.40
N GLU A 6 -14.07 0.95 -0.41
CA GLU A 6 -13.82 -0.44 -0.01
C GLU A 6 -12.32 -0.73 0.20
N TRP A 7 -11.47 -0.15 -0.64
CA TRP A 7 -10.02 -0.22 -0.47
C TRP A 7 -9.52 0.58 0.74
N ASP A 8 -10.10 1.74 1.00
CA ASP A 8 -9.75 2.64 2.10
C ASP A 8 -10.12 2.02 3.46
N GLY A 9 -11.32 1.45 3.58
CA GLY A 9 -11.70 0.72 4.80
C GLY A 9 -10.83 -0.50 5.08
N LEU A 10 -10.34 -1.19 4.03
CA LEU A 10 -9.37 -2.26 4.21
C LEU A 10 -7.96 -1.75 4.52
N TYR A 11 -7.60 -0.57 4.00
CA TYR A 11 -6.35 0.10 4.34
C TYR A 11 -6.31 0.48 5.83
N GLU A 12 -7.42 0.91 6.43
CA GLU A 12 -7.48 1.16 7.88
C GLU A 12 -7.14 -0.10 8.69
N ALA A 13 -7.71 -1.26 8.31
CA ALA A 13 -7.37 -2.53 8.96
C ALA A 13 -5.89 -2.93 8.76
N ALA A 14 -5.34 -2.69 7.56
CA ALA A 14 -3.93 -2.93 7.25
C ALA A 14 -2.99 -1.96 8.00
N TYR A 15 -3.44 -0.74 8.29
CA TYR A 15 -2.71 0.27 9.03
C TYR A 15 -2.56 -0.13 10.52
N ASP A 16 -3.61 -0.71 11.10
CA ASP A 16 -3.60 -1.18 12.50
C ASP A 16 -2.78 -2.47 12.71
N THR A 17 -2.49 -3.21 11.63
CA THR A 17 -1.71 -4.46 11.65
C THR A 17 -0.51 -4.40 10.69
N PRO A 18 0.41 -3.45 10.88
CA PRO A 18 1.51 -3.22 9.95
C PRO A 18 2.44 -4.44 9.91
N GLY A 19 2.62 -4.99 8.71
CA GLY A 19 3.55 -6.11 8.45
C GLY A 19 2.90 -7.50 8.39
N ASP A 20 1.65 -7.66 8.80
CA ASP A 20 0.89 -8.92 8.60
C ASP A 20 -0.46 -8.67 7.93
N LEU A 21 -0.47 -8.81 6.60
CA LEU A 21 -1.67 -8.68 5.78
C LEU A 21 -2.30 -10.04 5.43
N SER A 22 -1.79 -11.14 6.00
CA SER A 22 -2.18 -12.50 5.58
C SER A 22 -3.65 -12.83 5.88
N GLY A 23 -4.23 -12.18 6.89
CA GLY A 23 -5.64 -12.31 7.25
C GLY A 23 -6.60 -11.44 6.44
N LEU A 24 -6.09 -10.58 5.55
CA LEU A 24 -6.89 -9.64 4.77
C LEU A 24 -7.10 -10.16 3.34
N ALA A 25 -8.36 -10.26 2.93
CA ALA A 25 -8.73 -10.64 1.58
C ALA A 25 -8.84 -9.39 0.69
N CYS A 26 -8.33 -9.46 -0.55
CA CYS A 26 -8.49 -8.38 -1.52
C CYS A 26 -9.97 -8.08 -1.78
N PRO A 27 -10.43 -6.81 -1.72
CA PRO A 27 -11.84 -6.47 -1.86
C PRO A 27 -12.32 -6.67 -3.31
N ASN A 28 -11.39 -6.67 -4.28
CA ASN A 28 -11.70 -6.86 -5.69
C ASN A 28 -11.75 -8.34 -6.12
N CYS A 29 -10.87 -9.19 -5.59
CA CYS A 29 -10.72 -10.58 -6.09
C CYS A 29 -10.72 -11.68 -5.01
N GLY A 30 -10.76 -11.33 -3.73
CA GLY A 30 -10.82 -12.28 -2.61
C GLY A 30 -9.51 -12.99 -2.27
N HIS A 31 -8.42 -12.81 -3.04
CA HIS A 31 -7.12 -13.41 -2.73
C HIS A 31 -6.41 -12.69 -1.56
N HIS A 32 -5.72 -13.46 -0.72
CA HIS A 32 -4.86 -12.99 0.38
C HIS A 32 -3.45 -12.66 -0.13
N ALA A 33 -3.39 -11.75 -1.10
CA ALA A 33 -2.15 -11.34 -1.77
C ALA A 33 -2.00 -9.80 -1.70
N LEU A 34 -2.34 -9.23 -0.54
CA LEU A 34 -2.29 -7.79 -0.32
C LEU A 34 -0.87 -7.35 0.04
N ARG A 35 -0.53 -6.16 -0.41
CA ARG A 35 0.77 -5.53 -0.21
C ARG A 35 0.55 -4.04 0.10
N LEU A 36 1.13 -3.59 1.20
CA LEU A 36 1.18 -2.19 1.59
C LEU A 36 2.65 -1.75 1.65
N VAL A 37 3.00 -0.77 0.82
CA VAL A 37 4.36 -0.22 0.75
C VAL A 37 4.28 1.28 0.87
N TYR A 38 4.99 1.83 1.85
CA TYR A 38 5.17 3.26 1.99
C TYR A 38 6.44 3.71 1.25
N THR A 39 6.42 4.90 0.69
CA THR A 39 7.61 5.60 0.20
C THR A 39 7.61 6.98 0.81
N GLY A 40 8.67 7.34 1.51
CA GLY A 40 8.70 8.54 2.34
C GLY A 40 10.08 8.88 2.84
N ASP A 41 10.12 9.84 3.75
CA ASP A 41 11.32 10.23 4.47
C ASP A 41 11.47 9.33 5.73
N LEU A 42 12.62 8.67 5.88
CA LEU A 42 12.89 7.75 6.99
C LEU A 42 12.98 8.47 8.34
N ASP A 43 13.41 9.73 8.37
CA ASP A 43 13.54 10.52 9.59
C ASP A 43 12.18 11.05 10.05
N GLN A 44 11.31 11.41 9.10
CA GLN A 44 9.99 11.97 9.41
C GLN A 44 8.89 10.92 9.52
N MET A 45 9.11 9.69 9.04
CA MET A 45 8.09 8.64 8.97
C MET A 45 6.80 9.11 8.31
N ILE A 46 6.92 9.97 7.29
CA ILE A 46 5.82 10.52 6.50
C ILE A 46 6.08 10.25 5.02
N GLY A 47 5.06 9.79 4.31
CA GLY A 47 5.18 9.44 2.90
C GLY A 47 3.86 9.26 2.19
N TRP A 48 3.93 8.51 1.10
CA TRP A 48 2.76 8.01 0.37
C TRP A 48 2.76 6.48 0.43
N GLY A 49 1.59 5.91 0.71
CA GLY A 49 1.35 4.47 0.70
C GLY A 49 0.81 4.02 -0.64
N THR A 50 1.27 2.87 -1.13
CA THR A 50 0.55 2.11 -2.16
C THR A 50 0.02 0.84 -1.53
N PHE A 51 -1.30 0.72 -1.50
CA PHE A 51 -1.99 -0.47 -1.04
C PHE A 51 -2.58 -1.20 -2.24
N SER A 52 -2.16 -2.46 -2.46
CA SER A 52 -2.47 -3.16 -3.70
C SER A 52 -2.57 -4.66 -3.50
N CYS A 53 -3.17 -5.35 -4.47
CA CYS A 53 -3.17 -6.81 -4.54
C CYS A 53 -2.24 -7.30 -5.66
N ASP A 54 -1.30 -8.19 -5.32
CA ASP A 54 -0.37 -8.78 -6.27
C ASP A 54 -1.08 -9.69 -7.29
N ASN A 55 -2.27 -10.22 -6.96
CA ASN A 55 -3.05 -11.11 -7.83
C ASN A 55 -3.85 -10.35 -8.91
N CYS A 56 -4.70 -9.39 -8.52
CA CYS A 56 -5.54 -8.66 -9.48
C CYS A 56 -4.93 -7.34 -9.98
N ARG A 57 -3.76 -6.95 -9.46
CA ARG A 57 -3.04 -5.73 -9.85
C ARG A 57 -3.86 -4.45 -9.65
N GLN A 58 -4.82 -4.45 -8.72
CA GLN A 58 -5.58 -3.25 -8.35
C GLN A 58 -5.19 -2.77 -6.97
N GLY A 59 -5.42 -1.48 -6.70
CA GLY A 59 -5.11 -0.87 -5.42
C GLY A 59 -5.46 0.60 -5.35
N ILE A 60 -5.06 1.24 -4.25
CA ILE A 60 -5.17 2.68 -4.03
C ILE A 60 -3.82 3.28 -3.66
N SER A 61 -3.70 4.59 -3.86
CA SER A 61 -2.57 5.38 -3.36
C SER A 61 -3.04 6.30 -2.24
N VAL A 62 -2.45 6.18 -1.06
CA VAL A 62 -2.74 7.04 0.09
C VAL A 62 -1.65 8.11 0.16
N SER A 63 -2.02 9.37 0.01
CA SER A 63 -1.08 10.49 0.06
C SER A 63 -0.93 11.04 1.48
N ARG A 64 0.28 11.51 1.83
CA ARG A 64 0.58 12.13 3.15
C ARG A 64 0.19 11.23 4.33
N ALA A 65 0.47 9.94 4.22
CA ALA A 65 0.28 8.99 5.31
C ALA A 65 1.45 9.11 6.31
N VAL A 66 1.12 9.16 7.60
CA VAL A 66 2.06 8.79 8.65
C VAL A 66 2.32 7.29 8.49
N VAL A 67 3.58 6.89 8.56
CA VAL A 67 3.98 5.49 8.38
C VAL A 67 3.91 4.81 9.75
N PRO A 68 3.07 3.78 9.94
CA PRO A 68 2.99 3.11 11.22
C PRO A 68 4.29 2.34 11.50
N GLU A 69 4.65 2.22 12.78
CA GLU A 69 5.83 1.48 13.21
C GLU A 69 5.73 0.01 12.75
N GLY A 70 6.83 -0.55 12.23
CA GLY A 70 6.85 -1.91 11.68
C GLY A 70 6.36 -2.03 10.24
N ALA A 71 5.86 -0.96 9.63
CA ALA A 71 5.51 -0.97 8.21
C ALA A 71 6.73 -0.94 7.30
N ILE A 72 6.55 -1.45 6.08
CA ILE A 72 7.57 -1.38 5.02
C ILE A 72 7.63 0.06 4.51
N LEU A 73 8.74 0.76 4.80
CA LEU A 73 9.03 2.10 4.32
C LEU A 73 10.23 2.10 3.36
N ARG A 74 10.02 2.70 2.19
CA ARG A 74 11.07 2.97 1.19
C ARG A 74 11.55 4.41 1.33
N ASP A 75 12.87 4.59 1.37
CA ASP A 75 13.46 5.92 1.33
C ASP A 75 13.23 6.56 -0.05
N ARG A 76 12.56 7.72 -0.04
CA ARG A 76 12.30 8.53 -1.23
C ARG A 76 13.57 9.14 -1.85
N HIS A 77 14.67 9.23 -1.12
CA HIS A 77 15.92 9.83 -1.60
C HIS A 77 16.75 8.85 -2.44
N LEU A 78 16.51 7.54 -2.32
CA LEU A 78 17.17 6.55 -3.16
C LEU A 78 16.71 6.68 -4.63
N PRO A 79 17.57 6.39 -5.62
CA PRO A 79 17.15 6.25 -7.02
C PRO A 79 16.06 5.19 -7.18
N LEU A 80 15.11 5.39 -8.11
CA LEU A 80 13.97 4.47 -8.33
C LEU A 80 14.40 3.00 -8.48
N GLU A 81 15.51 2.76 -9.16
CA GLU A 81 16.06 1.42 -9.43
C GLU A 81 16.51 0.69 -8.16
N GLN A 82 16.87 1.43 -7.11
CA GLN A 82 17.41 0.95 -5.84
C GLN A 82 16.35 0.90 -4.74
N ARG A 83 15.13 1.40 -5.00
CA ARG A 83 14.05 1.37 -4.02
C ARG A 83 13.41 -0.02 -4.02
N GLU A 84 13.76 -0.87 -3.06
CA GLU A 84 13.06 -2.14 -2.78
C GLU A 84 12.22 -2.04 -1.50
N PRO A 85 11.08 -2.76 -1.40
CA PRO A 85 10.47 -3.59 -2.44
C PRO A 85 9.78 -2.73 -3.50
N ARG A 86 9.84 -3.16 -4.77
CA ARG A 86 9.16 -2.43 -5.85
C ARG A 86 7.65 -2.51 -5.65
N THR A 87 6.99 -1.34 -5.65
CA THR A 87 5.58 -1.27 -6.06
C THR A 87 5.51 -1.83 -7.47
N PRO A 88 4.62 -2.78 -7.77
CA PRO A 88 4.51 -3.28 -9.12
C PRO A 88 4.10 -2.16 -10.07
N GLY A 89 4.83 -1.97 -11.18
CA GLY A 89 4.69 -0.82 -12.07
C GLY A 89 3.38 -0.76 -12.87
N ASP A 90 2.62 -1.84 -12.86
CA ASP A 90 1.35 -2.08 -13.57
C ASP A 90 0.16 -2.22 -12.61
N VAL A 91 0.29 -1.78 -11.35
CA VAL A 91 -0.89 -1.65 -10.48
C VAL A 91 -1.81 -0.56 -11.04
N GLN A 92 -3.05 -0.94 -11.33
CA GLN A 92 -4.12 -0.02 -11.68
C GLN A 92 -4.70 0.60 -10.40
N LEU A 93 -4.49 1.91 -10.24
CA LEU A 93 -5.03 2.66 -9.10
C LEU A 93 -6.52 2.96 -9.30
N VAL A 94 -7.32 2.60 -8.31
CA VAL A 94 -8.70 3.03 -8.18
C VAL A 94 -8.68 4.50 -7.73
N PRO A 95 -9.30 5.43 -8.48
CA PRO A 95 -9.31 6.84 -8.11
C PRO A 95 -10.26 7.09 -6.92
N PRO A 96 -9.99 8.10 -6.07
CA PRO A 96 -10.97 8.57 -5.10
C PRO A 96 -12.22 9.13 -5.79
N GLU A 97 -13.36 9.05 -5.13
CA GLU A 97 -14.64 9.63 -5.58
C GLU A 97 -14.67 11.16 -5.48
#